data_AF-A0A7W8Z199-F1
#
_entry.id   AF-A0A7W8Z199-F1
#
_cell.length_a   1.000
_cell.length_b   1.000
_cell.length_c   1.000
_cell.angle_alpha   90.00
_cell.angle_beta   90.00
_cell.angle_gamma   90.00
#
_symmetry.space_group_name_H-M   'P 1'
#
loop_
_entity.id
_entity.type
_entity.pdbx_description
1 polymer ?
#
loop_
_entity_poly.entity_id
_entity_poly.type
_entity_poly.pdbx_seq_one_letter_code
_entity_poly.pdbx_strand_id
1 'polypeptide(L)'
;MSVEPWEPPSVLLAVDLVILTLRSARLHVLLIERGVEPYRGSFALPGGFLSHGDEDIFVAARRELSEEAGLADVPHLEMLSVYGEPGRDPRGRVISVAYLAIAPRLPEPVAGTDAAGACWKPVEDVLSSGLKLAFDHRRIIADGVECARVKLEHSALATAFCADTFTISELQQVYEAVWGVRLDPRNFYRKVQNARGFIVPAGPMRRTENGRPARLFKPGPLQVLYPPMARSAQSVSAPPGDSTAQNPEGGVLS
;
A
#
# COMPACT_ATOMS: atom_id res chain seq x y z
N MET A 1 -21.92 -50.10 3.37
CA MET A 1 -21.02 -49.01 3.81
C MET A 1 -21.86 -47.77 3.94
N SER A 2 -22.12 -47.33 5.17
CA SER A 2 -22.84 -46.09 5.43
C SER A 2 -21.91 -44.95 5.02
N VAL A 3 -22.28 -44.19 4.00
CA VAL A 3 -21.55 -42.98 3.64
C VAL A 3 -21.93 -41.95 4.69
N GLU A 4 -21.00 -41.56 5.55
CA GLU A 4 -21.24 -40.43 6.44
C GLU A 4 -21.57 -39.20 5.58
N PRO A 5 -22.66 -38.46 5.88
CA PRO A 5 -22.98 -37.25 5.16
C PRO A 5 -21.84 -36.25 5.37
N TRP A 6 -21.34 -35.69 4.28
CA TRP A 6 -20.28 -34.68 4.33
C TRP A 6 -20.81 -33.42 5.03
N GLU A 7 -20.12 -32.98 6.08
CA GLU A 7 -20.39 -31.73 6.78
C GLU A 7 -19.29 -30.70 6.47
N PRO A 8 -19.64 -29.47 6.09
CA PRO A 8 -18.66 -28.44 5.83
C PRO A 8 -17.97 -28.01 7.13
N PRO A 9 -16.65 -27.80 7.13
CA PRO A 9 -15.95 -27.30 8.31
C PRO A 9 -16.39 -25.88 8.64
N SER A 10 -16.55 -25.58 9.93
CA SER A 10 -16.75 -24.20 10.39
C SER A 10 -15.46 -23.39 10.22
N VAL A 11 -15.59 -22.17 9.69
CA VAL A 11 -14.48 -21.24 9.46
C VAL A 11 -14.83 -19.87 10.04
N LEU A 12 -13.81 -19.15 10.50
CA LEU A 12 -13.95 -17.76 10.93
C LEU A 12 -13.64 -16.85 9.76
N LEU A 13 -14.48 -15.82 9.55
CA LEU A 13 -14.29 -14.81 8.51
C LEU A 13 -13.79 -13.50 9.13
N ALA A 14 -12.64 -13.05 8.66
CA ALA A 14 -12.06 -11.77 9.00
C ALA A 14 -11.91 -10.88 7.75
N VAL A 15 -11.74 -9.59 7.99
CA VAL A 15 -11.33 -8.61 6.99
C VAL A 15 -10.05 -7.93 7.46
N ASP A 16 -9.12 -7.71 6.54
CA ASP A 16 -7.87 -6.98 6.78
C ASP A 16 -7.77 -5.82 5.78
N LEU A 17 -7.36 -4.63 6.23
CA LEU A 17 -7.31 -3.42 5.39
C LEU A 17 -5.87 -2.97 5.17
N VAL A 18 -5.40 -3.04 3.92
CA VAL A 18 -4.16 -2.38 3.51
C VAL A 18 -4.48 -0.94 3.11
N ILE A 19 -4.33 -0.01 4.06
CA ILE A 19 -4.61 1.41 3.83
C ILE A 19 -3.30 2.15 3.55
N LEU A 20 -3.18 2.71 2.35
CA LEU A 20 -1.99 3.37 1.84
C LEU A 20 -2.20 4.86 1.60
N THR A 21 -1.20 5.65 1.95
CA THR A 21 -1.17 7.09 1.64
C THR A 21 0.25 7.60 1.46
N LEU A 22 0.39 8.80 0.90
CA LEU A 22 1.68 9.48 0.80
C LEU A 22 1.84 10.48 1.94
N ARG A 23 2.93 10.34 2.69
CA ARG A 23 3.34 11.27 3.76
C ARG A 23 4.83 11.56 3.62
N SER A 24 5.20 12.84 3.67
CA SER A 24 6.60 13.28 3.52
C SER A 24 7.31 12.65 2.31
N ALA A 25 6.62 12.60 1.17
CA ALA A 25 7.09 11.99 -0.09
C ALA A 25 7.47 10.49 0.00
N ARG A 26 6.93 9.74 0.97
CA ARG A 26 7.08 8.28 1.07
C ARG A 26 5.71 7.61 1.14
N LEU A 27 5.58 6.42 0.56
CA LEU A 27 4.42 5.58 0.75
C LEU A 27 4.37 5.04 2.18
N HIS A 28 3.25 5.27 2.85
CA HIS A 28 2.99 4.78 4.20
C HIS A 28 1.80 3.82 4.19
N VAL A 29 1.83 2.88 5.11
CA VAL A 29 0.73 1.96 5.43
C VAL A 29 0.23 2.25 6.85
N LEU A 30 -1.08 2.17 7.06
CA LEU A 30 -1.66 2.22 8.40
C LEU A 30 -1.42 0.90 9.11
N LEU A 31 -0.90 0.95 10.33
CA LEU A 31 -0.78 -0.19 11.21
C LEU A 31 -1.37 0.12 12.58
N ILE A 32 -1.95 -0.90 13.20
CA ILE A 32 -2.31 -0.89 14.62
C ILE A 32 -1.27 -1.66 15.44
N GLU A 33 -1.10 -1.30 16.70
CA GLU A 33 -0.39 -2.11 17.69
C GLU A 33 -1.41 -2.95 18.46
N ARG A 34 -1.28 -4.27 18.42
CA ARG A 34 -2.26 -5.18 19.04
C ARG A 34 -2.22 -5.06 20.58
N GLY A 35 -3.35 -4.74 21.20
CA GLY A 35 -3.50 -4.70 22.66
C GLY A 35 -3.79 -6.07 23.30
N VAL A 36 -4.14 -7.07 22.49
CA VAL A 36 -4.63 -8.39 22.92
C VAL A 36 -3.81 -9.53 22.33
N GLU A 37 -3.87 -10.70 22.98
CA GLU A 37 -3.31 -11.94 22.40
C GLU A 37 -4.20 -12.48 21.27
N PRO A 38 -3.66 -13.25 20.32
CA PRO A 38 -2.24 -13.56 20.11
C PRO A 38 -1.45 -12.33 19.61
N TYR A 39 -0.12 -12.36 19.68
CA TYR A 39 0.77 -11.32 19.14
C TYR A 39 0.61 -9.93 19.79
N ARG A 40 0.29 -9.88 21.09
CA ARG A 40 0.22 -8.61 21.83
C ARG A 40 1.52 -7.80 21.66
N GLY A 41 1.40 -6.49 21.42
CA GLY A 41 2.52 -5.58 21.18
C GLY A 41 3.18 -5.71 19.81
N SER A 42 2.68 -6.58 18.93
CA SER A 42 3.10 -6.61 17.52
C SER A 42 2.23 -5.68 16.68
N PHE A 43 2.77 -5.21 15.56
CA PHE A 43 1.99 -4.44 14.59
C PHE A 43 1.10 -5.36 13.75
N ALA A 44 -0.06 -4.87 13.34
CA ALA A 44 -0.99 -5.57 12.48
C ALA A 44 -1.66 -4.60 11.49
N LEU A 45 -2.23 -5.16 10.41
CA LEU A 45 -3.18 -4.42 9.60
C LEU A 45 -4.43 -4.13 10.44
N PRO A 46 -5.06 -2.97 10.19
CA PRO A 46 -6.42 -2.71 10.62
C PRO A 46 -7.38 -3.80 10.15
N GLY A 47 -8.32 -4.20 11.00
CA GLY A 47 -9.29 -5.22 10.64
C GLY A 47 -9.83 -6.03 11.81
N GLY A 48 -10.80 -6.89 11.49
CA GLY A 48 -11.56 -7.62 12.49
C GLY A 48 -12.38 -8.75 11.90
N PHE A 49 -13.07 -9.47 12.76
CA PHE A 49 -14.04 -10.48 12.34
C PHE A 49 -15.35 -9.83 11.90
N LEU A 50 -16.19 -10.60 11.22
CA LEU A 50 -17.60 -10.24 11.09
C LEU A 50 -18.22 -10.09 12.49
N SER A 51 -19.01 -9.04 12.69
CA SER A 51 -19.70 -8.74 13.95
C SER A 51 -20.81 -9.75 14.24
N HIS A 52 -21.45 -10.29 13.21
CA HIS A 52 -22.46 -11.34 13.29
C HIS A 52 -22.58 -12.09 11.95
N GLY A 53 -23.25 -13.25 11.96
CA GLY A 53 -23.33 -14.14 10.78
C GLY A 53 -23.99 -13.55 9.54
N ASP A 54 -24.84 -12.52 9.70
CA ASP A 54 -25.52 -11.83 8.59
C ASP A 54 -24.75 -10.59 8.07
N GLU A 55 -23.56 -10.26 8.61
CA GLU A 55 -22.79 -9.10 8.14
C GLU A 55 -22.13 -9.42 6.80
N ASP A 56 -22.39 -8.59 5.79
CA ASP A 56 -21.70 -8.69 4.51
C ASP A 56 -20.21 -8.31 4.64
N ILE A 57 -19.34 -9.01 3.91
CA ILE A 57 -17.88 -8.83 4.00
C ILE A 57 -17.45 -7.41 3.61
N PHE A 58 -18.08 -6.80 2.60
CA PHE A 58 -17.78 -5.44 2.21
C PHE A 58 -18.29 -4.43 3.25
N VAL A 59 -19.42 -4.72 3.90
CA VAL A 59 -19.92 -3.93 5.03
C VAL A 59 -18.96 -3.99 6.20
N ALA A 60 -18.44 -5.17 6.55
CA ALA A 60 -17.42 -5.32 7.58
C ALA A 60 -16.16 -4.53 7.25
N ALA A 61 -15.65 -4.62 6.02
CA ALA A 61 -14.48 -3.85 5.59
C ALA A 61 -14.69 -2.32 5.71
N ARG A 62 -15.90 -1.82 5.38
CA ARG A 62 -16.24 -0.40 5.56
C ARG A 62 -16.35 0.00 7.03
N ARG A 63 -16.90 -0.88 7.88
CA ARG A 63 -16.99 -0.65 9.32
C ARG A 63 -15.59 -0.52 9.93
N GLU A 64 -14.71 -1.50 9.70
CA GLU A 64 -13.33 -1.48 10.19
C GLU A 64 -12.56 -0.25 9.69
N LEU A 65 -12.76 0.14 8.42
CA LEU A 65 -12.15 1.34 7.85
C LEU A 65 -12.62 2.63 8.54
N SER A 66 -13.90 2.69 8.90
CA SER A 66 -14.47 3.82 9.63
C SER A 66 -14.00 3.86 11.09
N GLU A 67 -13.95 2.71 11.76
CA GLU A 67 -13.61 2.59 13.18
C GLU A 67 -12.12 2.90 13.43
N GLU A 68 -11.21 2.35 12.62
CA GLU A 68 -9.77 2.41 12.91
C GLU A 68 -9.03 3.53 12.17
N ALA A 69 -9.58 4.00 11.04
CA ALA A 69 -8.95 5.08 10.28
C ALA A 69 -9.76 6.38 10.31
N GLY A 70 -11.00 6.37 10.84
CA GLY A 70 -11.90 7.52 10.75
C GLY A 70 -12.31 7.82 9.30
N LEU A 71 -12.27 6.81 8.43
CA LEU A 71 -12.36 6.94 6.99
C LEU A 71 -13.64 6.31 6.42
N ALA A 72 -14.79 6.92 6.70
CA ALA A 72 -16.07 6.42 6.18
C ALA A 72 -16.16 6.45 4.63
N ASP A 73 -15.47 7.40 3.99
CA ASP A 73 -15.60 7.70 2.55
C ASP A 73 -14.26 7.72 1.82
N VAL A 74 -13.51 6.61 1.86
CA VAL A 74 -12.35 6.46 0.97
C VAL A 74 -12.83 6.21 -0.46
N PRO A 75 -12.41 7.02 -1.45
CA PRO A 75 -12.91 6.90 -2.83
C PRO A 75 -12.50 5.60 -3.52
N HIS A 76 -11.48 4.91 -3.00
CA HIS A 76 -10.95 3.69 -3.55
C HIS A 76 -10.76 2.65 -2.44
N LEU A 77 -11.80 1.87 -2.18
CA LEU A 77 -11.75 0.64 -1.41
C LEU A 77 -12.08 -0.52 -2.35
N GLU A 78 -11.18 -1.47 -2.52
CA GLU A 78 -11.37 -2.61 -3.40
C GLU A 78 -10.85 -3.90 -2.77
N MET A 79 -11.46 -5.04 -3.13
CA MET A 79 -10.99 -6.33 -2.66
C MET A 79 -9.60 -6.62 -3.25
N LEU A 80 -8.63 -6.90 -2.38
CA LEU A 80 -7.26 -7.25 -2.76
C LEU A 80 -7.14 -8.74 -3.07
N SER A 81 -7.42 -9.58 -2.07
CA SER A 81 -7.34 -11.04 -2.19
C SER A 81 -7.99 -11.74 -1.00
N VAL A 82 -7.99 -13.07 -1.03
CA VAL A 82 -8.48 -13.94 0.06
C VAL A 82 -7.32 -14.78 0.57
N TYR A 83 -7.08 -14.73 1.88
CA TYR A 83 -6.01 -15.44 2.58
C TYR A 83 -6.61 -16.51 3.48
N GLY A 84 -6.25 -17.77 3.21
CA GLY A 84 -6.90 -18.93 3.81
C GLY A 84 -5.96 -20.11 4.03
N GLU A 85 -4.66 -19.89 4.09
CA GLU A 85 -3.69 -20.94 4.42
C GLU A 85 -3.99 -21.54 5.80
N PRO A 86 -4.02 -22.89 5.95
CA PRO A 86 -4.14 -23.52 7.26
C PRO A 86 -3.02 -23.04 8.20
N GLY A 87 -3.38 -22.68 9.44
CA GLY A 87 -2.42 -22.22 10.44
C GLY A 87 -1.98 -20.77 10.31
N ARG A 88 -2.55 -19.97 9.37
CA ARG A 88 -2.25 -18.53 9.29
C ARG A 88 -2.59 -17.76 10.57
N ASP A 89 -3.57 -18.26 11.32
CA ASP A 89 -4.03 -17.69 12.57
C ASP A 89 -4.06 -18.77 13.67
N PRO A 90 -3.39 -18.57 14.82
CA PRO A 90 -3.39 -19.54 15.92
C PRO A 90 -4.75 -19.67 16.63
N ARG A 91 -5.71 -18.78 16.37
CA ARG A 91 -7.08 -18.86 16.94
C ARG A 91 -7.95 -19.91 16.26
N GLY A 92 -7.54 -20.45 15.11
CA GLY A 92 -8.25 -21.53 14.41
C GLY A 92 -8.25 -21.39 12.89
N ARG A 93 -9.26 -21.98 12.24
CA ARG A 93 -9.43 -21.89 10.78
C ARG A 93 -10.01 -20.52 10.40
N VAL A 94 -9.14 -19.55 10.16
CA VAL A 94 -9.51 -18.19 9.73
C VAL A 94 -9.28 -18.02 8.23
N ILE A 95 -10.27 -17.46 7.55
CA ILE A 95 -10.16 -16.91 6.21
C ILE A 95 -10.26 -15.39 6.33
N SER A 96 -9.28 -14.67 5.82
CA SER A 96 -9.31 -13.21 5.75
C SER A 96 -9.56 -12.75 4.32
N VAL A 97 -10.52 -11.85 4.14
CA VAL A 97 -10.71 -11.11 2.89
C VAL A 97 -10.05 -9.76 3.05
N ALA A 98 -8.92 -9.56 2.36
CA ALA A 98 -8.19 -8.31 2.44
C ALA A 98 -8.73 -7.30 1.45
N TYR A 99 -8.76 -6.03 1.85
CA TYR A 99 -9.10 -4.90 0.99
C TYR A 99 -7.93 -3.92 0.90
N LEU A 100 -7.76 -3.30 -0.27
CA LEU A 100 -6.83 -2.21 -0.49
C LEU A 100 -7.60 -0.89 -0.48
N ALA A 101 -7.08 0.06 0.30
CA ALA A 101 -7.50 1.44 0.28
C ALA A 101 -6.30 2.33 -0.06
N ILE A 102 -6.41 3.20 -1.06
CA ILE A 102 -5.34 4.13 -1.43
C ILE A 102 -5.91 5.53 -1.66
N ALA A 103 -5.51 6.48 -0.84
CA ALA A 103 -6.03 7.82 -0.90
C ALA A 103 -5.08 8.88 -0.32
N PRO A 104 -5.16 10.13 -0.81
CA PRO A 104 -4.38 11.25 -0.32
C PRO A 104 -4.96 11.83 0.98
N ARG A 105 -4.12 12.52 1.75
CA ARG A 105 -4.56 13.38 2.87
C ARG A 105 -5.43 12.65 3.91
N LEU A 106 -5.11 11.37 4.17
CA LEU A 106 -5.77 10.61 5.23
C LEU A 106 -5.41 11.22 6.60
N PRO A 107 -6.34 11.29 7.56
CA PRO A 107 -6.10 11.86 8.88
C PRO A 107 -5.08 11.04 9.67
N GLU A 108 -4.68 11.54 10.84
CA GLU A 108 -4.01 10.68 11.82
C GLU A 108 -4.98 9.60 12.31
N PRO A 109 -4.52 8.35 12.43
CA PRO A 109 -5.39 7.25 12.79
C PRO A 109 -5.70 7.29 14.29
N VAL A 110 -6.82 6.70 14.66
CA VAL A 110 -7.24 6.57 16.05
C VAL A 110 -7.25 5.08 16.39
N ALA A 111 -6.67 4.72 17.53
CA ALA A 111 -6.69 3.33 17.97
C ALA A 111 -8.13 2.87 18.24
N GLY A 112 -8.53 1.75 17.65
CA GLY A 112 -9.77 1.05 17.98
C GLY A 112 -9.73 0.39 19.36
N THR A 113 -10.83 -0.26 19.76
CA THR A 113 -11.00 -0.81 21.12
C THR A 113 -9.96 -1.88 21.50
N ASP A 114 -9.48 -2.65 20.53
CA ASP A 114 -8.52 -3.75 20.75
C ASP A 114 -7.06 -3.37 20.43
N ALA A 115 -6.83 -2.11 20.02
CA ALA A 115 -5.52 -1.60 19.66
C ALA A 115 -4.92 -0.76 20.81
N ALA A 116 -3.64 -1.01 21.12
CA ALA A 116 -2.88 -0.16 22.04
C ALA A 116 -2.49 1.19 21.39
N GLY A 117 -2.47 1.24 20.06
CA GLY A 117 -2.12 2.42 19.28
C GLY A 117 -2.36 2.21 17.79
N ALA A 118 -2.40 3.29 17.02
CA ALA A 118 -2.44 3.27 15.56
C ALA A 118 -1.45 4.29 15.01
N CYS A 119 -0.76 3.95 13.91
CA CYS A 119 0.23 4.86 13.32
C CYS A 119 0.48 4.59 11.84
N TRP A 120 0.90 5.63 11.13
CA TRP A 120 1.44 5.52 9.78
C TRP A 120 2.90 5.07 9.83
N LYS A 121 3.25 4.01 9.10
CA LYS A 121 4.63 3.55 8.96
C LYS A 121 5.07 3.56 7.49
N PRO A 122 6.30 3.99 7.17
CA PRO A 122 6.81 3.88 5.81
C PRO A 122 6.82 2.42 5.35
N VAL A 123 6.30 2.16 4.15
CA VAL A 123 6.18 0.80 3.59
C VAL A 123 7.53 0.09 3.51
N GLU A 124 8.59 0.82 3.15
CA GLU A 124 9.96 0.29 3.09
C GLU A 124 10.41 -0.27 4.45
N ASP A 125 10.12 0.45 5.54
CA ASP A 125 10.50 0.07 6.90
C ASP A 125 9.68 -1.16 7.34
N VAL A 126 8.40 -1.24 6.97
CA VAL A 126 7.49 -2.35 7.31
C VAL A 126 7.83 -3.64 6.56
N LEU A 127 8.23 -3.52 5.29
CA LEU A 127 8.64 -4.66 4.47
C LEU A 127 10.09 -5.08 4.75
N SER A 128 10.89 -4.22 5.37
CA SER A 128 12.17 -4.62 5.96
C SER A 128 11.94 -5.57 7.16
N SER A 129 12.83 -6.54 7.37
CA SER A 129 12.65 -7.59 8.39
C SER A 129 12.69 -7.11 9.85
N GLY A 130 12.87 -5.81 10.09
CA GLY A 130 13.02 -5.24 11.43
C GLY A 130 11.72 -5.10 12.23
N LEU A 131 10.56 -5.00 11.58
CA LEU A 131 9.29 -4.78 12.27
C LEU A 131 8.57 -6.11 12.55
N LYS A 132 8.16 -6.34 13.81
CA LYS A 132 7.32 -7.49 14.19
C LYS A 132 5.88 -7.26 13.72
N LEU A 133 5.45 -8.04 12.75
CA LEU A 133 4.08 -8.05 12.23
C LEU A 133 3.39 -9.34 12.68
N ALA A 134 2.14 -9.22 13.11
CA ALA A 134 1.29 -10.34 13.49
C ALA A 134 0.85 -11.16 12.27
N PHE A 135 0.56 -12.45 12.51
CA PHE A 135 0.03 -13.37 11.51
C PHE A 135 0.86 -13.38 10.21
N ASP A 136 0.20 -13.42 9.05
CA ASP A 136 0.77 -13.31 7.71
C ASP A 136 0.68 -11.89 7.14
N HIS A 137 0.43 -10.86 7.96
CA HIS A 137 0.13 -9.49 7.51
C HIS A 137 1.23 -8.87 6.65
N ARG A 138 2.49 -9.29 6.80
CA ARG A 138 3.58 -8.85 5.92
C ARG A 138 3.34 -9.22 4.46
N ARG A 139 2.80 -10.42 4.20
CA ARG A 139 2.44 -10.86 2.85
C ARG A 139 1.30 -10.01 2.32
N ILE A 140 0.25 -9.82 3.12
CA ILE A 140 -0.92 -9.01 2.74
C ILE A 140 -0.50 -7.57 2.38
N ILE A 141 0.38 -6.97 3.19
CA ILE A 141 0.94 -5.63 2.91
C ILE A 141 1.75 -5.63 1.62
N ALA A 142 2.61 -6.62 1.40
CA ALA A 142 3.42 -6.70 0.17
C ALA A 142 2.53 -6.80 -1.08
N ASP A 143 1.50 -7.63 -1.03
CA ASP A 143 0.53 -7.80 -2.12
C ASP A 143 -0.25 -6.50 -2.36
N GLY A 144 -0.71 -5.83 -1.30
CA GLY A 144 -1.44 -4.57 -1.40
C GLY A 144 -0.59 -3.42 -1.95
N VAL A 145 0.68 -3.35 -1.57
CA VAL A 145 1.65 -2.39 -2.12
C VAL A 145 1.86 -2.64 -3.61
N GLU A 146 2.05 -3.90 -4.03
CA GLU A 146 2.25 -4.21 -5.44
C GLU A 146 0.98 -3.93 -6.26
N CYS A 147 -0.20 -4.25 -5.73
CA CYS A 147 -1.47 -3.88 -6.34
C CYS A 147 -1.58 -2.35 -6.53
N ALA A 148 -1.26 -1.56 -5.51
CA ALA A 148 -1.25 -0.10 -5.61
C ALA A 148 -0.27 0.41 -6.68
N ARG A 149 0.92 -0.17 -6.78
CA ARG A 149 1.91 0.19 -7.79
C ARG A 149 1.39 -0.07 -9.21
N VAL A 150 0.80 -1.24 -9.45
CA VAL A 150 0.17 -1.59 -10.73
C VAL A 150 -0.97 -0.64 -11.05
N LYS A 151 -1.81 -0.28 -10.08
CA LYS A 151 -2.89 0.68 -10.31
C LYS A 151 -2.39 2.04 -10.78
N LEU A 152 -1.27 2.54 -10.24
CA LEU A 152 -0.69 3.80 -10.71
C LEU A 152 -0.12 3.72 -12.13
N GLU A 153 0.27 2.54 -12.61
CA GLU A 153 0.68 2.35 -14.01
C GLU A 153 -0.48 2.55 -14.97
N HIS A 154 -1.70 2.15 -14.57
CA HIS A 154 -2.86 2.07 -15.45
C HIS A 154 -3.92 3.14 -15.19
N SER A 155 -3.82 3.94 -14.13
CA SER A 155 -4.85 4.92 -13.75
C SER A 155 -4.30 6.31 -13.45
N ALA A 156 -5.18 7.29 -13.51
CA ALA A 156 -4.87 8.68 -13.16
C ALA A 156 -4.77 8.94 -11.64
N LEU A 157 -4.82 7.89 -10.81
CA LEU A 157 -4.84 7.95 -9.34
C LEU A 157 -3.70 8.80 -8.75
N ALA A 158 -2.52 8.81 -9.37
CA ALA A 158 -1.38 9.64 -8.93
C ALA A 158 -1.74 11.14 -8.85
N THR A 159 -2.66 11.63 -9.68
CA THR A 159 -3.05 13.05 -9.66
C THR A 159 -3.86 13.42 -8.43
N ALA A 160 -4.55 12.48 -7.77
CA ALA A 160 -5.28 12.73 -6.54
C ALA A 160 -4.34 13.10 -5.36
N PHE A 161 -3.09 12.62 -5.42
CA PHE A 161 -2.03 12.93 -4.47
C PHE A 161 -1.36 14.29 -4.71
N CYS A 162 -1.64 14.93 -5.84
CA CYS A 162 -1.18 16.27 -6.12
C CYS A 162 -2.15 17.33 -5.55
N ALA A 163 -1.75 18.60 -5.58
CA ALA A 163 -2.67 19.73 -5.38
C ALA A 163 -3.59 19.91 -6.61
N ASP A 164 -4.61 20.78 -6.51
CA ASP A 164 -5.53 21.06 -7.63
C ASP A 164 -4.81 21.49 -8.93
N THR A 165 -3.66 22.13 -8.77
CA THR A 165 -2.72 22.40 -9.86
C THR A 165 -1.29 22.01 -9.46
N PHE A 166 -0.60 21.32 -10.36
CA PHE A 166 0.70 20.72 -10.12
C PHE A 166 1.60 20.78 -11.35
N THR A 167 2.89 20.63 -11.12
CA THR A 167 3.93 20.48 -12.13
C THR A 167 4.17 19.00 -12.43
N ILE A 168 4.77 18.70 -13.59
CA ILE A 168 5.19 17.32 -13.90
C ILE A 168 6.20 16.78 -12.87
N SER A 169 7.01 17.65 -12.26
CA SER A 169 7.96 17.24 -11.21
C SER A 169 7.26 16.82 -9.92
N GLU A 170 6.19 17.51 -9.51
CA GLU A 170 5.39 17.13 -8.34
C GLU A 170 4.67 15.79 -8.61
N LEU A 171 4.13 15.61 -9.82
CA LEU A 171 3.56 14.33 -10.23
C LEU A 171 4.62 13.21 -10.26
N GLN A 172 5.83 13.50 -10.74
CA GLN A 172 6.94 12.55 -10.71
C GLN A 172 7.25 12.09 -9.29
N GLN A 173 7.29 13.01 -8.32
CA GLN A 173 7.54 12.67 -6.91
C GLN A 173 6.50 11.70 -6.33
N VAL A 174 5.22 11.83 -6.73
CA VAL A 174 4.17 10.87 -6.36
C VAL A 174 4.51 9.47 -6.89
N TYR A 175 4.86 9.36 -8.17
CA TYR A 175 5.24 8.08 -8.77
C TYR A 175 6.50 7.48 -8.12
N GLU A 176 7.53 8.28 -7.88
CA GLU A 176 8.74 7.84 -7.18
C GLU A 176 8.44 7.32 -5.77
N ALA A 177 7.58 8.03 -5.03
CA ALA A 177 7.20 7.66 -3.67
C ALA A 177 6.42 6.33 -3.60
N VAL A 178 5.53 6.07 -4.55
CA VAL A 178 4.73 4.83 -4.59
C VAL A 178 5.55 3.66 -5.13
N TRP A 179 6.34 3.88 -6.19
CA TRP A 179 7.14 2.83 -6.81
C TRP A 179 8.43 2.52 -6.04
N GLY A 180 8.88 3.41 -5.15
CA GLY A 180 10.11 3.24 -4.37
C GLY A 180 11.38 3.32 -5.23
N VAL A 181 11.34 4.05 -6.34
CA VAL A 181 12.46 4.17 -7.30
C VAL A 181 12.60 5.61 -7.77
N ARG A 182 13.82 6.02 -8.15
CA ARG A 182 14.04 7.29 -8.84
C ARG A 182 13.72 7.15 -10.32
N LEU A 183 13.08 8.16 -10.89
CA LEU A 183 12.70 8.20 -12.29
C LEU A 183 13.56 9.20 -13.04
N ASP A 184 13.93 8.87 -14.27
CA ASP A 184 14.57 9.85 -15.16
C ASP A 184 13.54 10.92 -15.56
N PRO A 185 13.79 12.22 -15.28
CA PRO A 185 12.81 13.27 -15.53
C PRO A 185 12.41 13.42 -17.00
N ARG A 186 13.32 13.17 -17.95
CA ARG A 186 13.05 13.33 -19.39
C ARG A 186 12.14 12.20 -19.90
N ASN A 187 12.43 10.97 -19.49
CA ASN A 187 11.61 9.81 -19.80
C ASN A 187 10.24 9.91 -19.16
N PHE A 188 10.16 10.32 -17.90
CA PHE A 188 8.89 10.52 -17.21
C PHE A 188 8.05 11.58 -17.93
N TYR A 189 8.63 12.75 -18.23
CA TYR A 189 7.96 13.80 -19.00
C TYR A 189 7.39 13.27 -20.32
N ARG A 190 8.20 12.53 -21.09
CA ARG A 190 7.76 11.94 -22.37
C ARG A 190 6.59 10.97 -22.20
N LYS A 191 6.63 10.09 -21.18
CA LYS A 191 5.53 9.15 -20.91
C LYS A 191 4.23 9.89 -20.56
N VAL A 192 4.31 10.91 -19.69
CA VAL A 192 3.15 11.74 -19.30
C VAL A 192 2.53 12.45 -20.52
N GLN A 193 3.35 13.02 -21.40
CA GLN A 193 2.86 13.68 -22.63
C GLN A 193 2.24 12.70 -23.63
N ASN A 194 2.72 11.46 -23.66
CA ASN A 194 2.19 10.41 -24.54
C ASN A 194 0.84 9.86 -24.04
N ALA A 195 0.61 9.86 -22.72
CA ALA A 195 -0.66 9.50 -22.10
C ALA A 195 -1.68 10.63 -22.31
N ARG A 196 -2.27 10.67 -23.51
CA ARG A 196 -3.21 11.75 -23.90
C ARG A 196 -4.40 11.79 -22.96
N GLY A 197 -4.77 12.99 -22.50
CA GLY A 197 -5.92 13.18 -21.61
C GLY A 197 -5.65 12.82 -20.15
N PHE A 198 -4.43 12.41 -19.79
CA PHE A 198 -4.01 12.18 -18.40
C PHE A 198 -3.99 13.47 -17.59
N ILE A 199 -3.36 14.51 -18.14
CA ILE A 199 -3.28 15.85 -17.54
C ILE A 199 -3.58 16.92 -18.58
N VAL A 200 -4.09 18.06 -18.13
CA VAL A 200 -4.36 19.23 -18.99
C VAL A 200 -3.66 20.47 -18.46
N PRO A 201 -3.19 21.40 -19.32
CA PRO A 201 -2.58 22.65 -18.87
C PRO A 201 -3.51 23.43 -17.94
N ALA A 202 -2.94 24.03 -16.90
CA ALA A 202 -3.67 24.83 -15.92
C ALA A 202 -2.97 26.18 -15.70
N GLY A 203 -3.68 27.29 -15.95
CA GLY A 203 -3.25 28.63 -15.53
C GLY A 203 -1.86 29.09 -16.00
N PRO A 204 -1.33 30.17 -15.39
CA PRO A 204 0.00 30.67 -15.66
C PRO A 204 1.09 29.79 -15.03
N MET A 205 2.33 29.94 -15.50
CA MET A 205 3.47 29.20 -14.97
C MET A 205 3.77 29.59 -13.51
N ARG A 206 4.16 28.61 -12.68
CA ARG A 206 4.58 28.86 -11.29
C ARG A 206 6.07 29.20 -11.26
N ARG A 207 6.44 30.33 -10.63
CA ARG A 207 7.85 30.63 -10.34
C ARG A 207 8.37 29.60 -9.34
N THR A 208 9.54 29.05 -9.60
CA THR A 208 10.23 28.14 -8.70
C THR A 208 11.29 28.92 -7.93
N GLU A 209 11.60 28.53 -6.70
CA GLU A 209 12.56 29.25 -5.85
C GLU A 209 13.97 29.31 -6.48
N ASN A 210 14.36 28.27 -7.25
CA ASN A 210 15.71 28.12 -7.81
C ASN A 210 15.73 27.72 -9.29
N GLY A 211 14.79 28.21 -10.12
CA GLY A 211 14.77 27.77 -11.52
C GLY A 211 13.87 28.54 -12.49
N ARG A 212 13.78 27.99 -13.70
CA ARG A 212 12.85 28.47 -14.73
C ARG A 212 11.41 28.25 -14.26
N PRO A 213 10.46 29.14 -14.63
CA PRO A 213 9.06 28.92 -14.36
C PRO A 213 8.62 27.53 -14.87
N ALA A 214 7.81 26.83 -14.08
CA ALA A 214 7.29 25.52 -14.43
C ALA A 214 5.84 25.63 -14.91
N ARG A 215 5.50 24.90 -15.98
CA ARG A 215 4.10 24.82 -16.45
C ARG A 215 3.27 24.05 -15.43
N LEU A 216 2.09 24.58 -15.14
CA LEU A 216 1.12 23.95 -14.27
C LEU A 216 0.12 23.14 -15.11
N PHE A 217 -0.36 22.07 -14.48
CA PHE A 217 -1.33 21.13 -15.01
C PHE A 217 -2.37 20.82 -13.93
N LYS A 218 -3.48 20.23 -14.34
CA LYS A 218 -4.50 19.66 -13.46
C LYS A 218 -4.90 18.27 -13.98
N PRO A 219 -5.63 17.45 -13.19
CA PRO A 219 -6.11 16.15 -13.65
C PRO A 219 -6.91 16.30 -14.95
N GLY A 220 -6.65 15.41 -15.91
CA GLY A 220 -7.44 15.32 -17.12
C GLY A 220 -8.74 14.51 -16.92
N PRO A 221 -9.58 14.40 -17.95
CA PRO A 221 -10.87 13.72 -17.82
C PRO A 221 -10.77 12.18 -17.79
N LEU A 222 -9.61 11.61 -18.15
CA LEU A 222 -9.44 10.16 -18.25
C LEU A 222 -8.94 9.59 -16.92
N GLN A 223 -9.64 8.56 -16.44
CA GLN A 223 -9.25 7.81 -15.26
C GLN A 223 -8.29 6.65 -15.57
N VAL A 224 -8.28 6.18 -16.83
CA VAL A 224 -7.43 5.09 -17.31
C VAL A 224 -6.37 5.65 -18.26
N LEU A 225 -5.13 5.21 -18.10
CA LEU A 225 -3.99 5.70 -18.88
C LEU A 225 -3.79 4.86 -20.13
N TYR A 226 -3.64 5.53 -21.28
CA TYR A 226 -3.23 4.91 -22.53
C TYR A 226 -2.23 5.81 -23.29
N PRO A 227 -0.99 5.35 -23.53
CA PRO A 227 -0.40 4.11 -23.01
C PRO A 227 -0.22 4.15 -21.48
N PRO A 228 -0.10 3.00 -20.81
CA PRO A 228 0.16 2.95 -19.37
C PRO A 228 1.53 3.51 -19.03
N MET A 229 1.64 4.08 -17.83
CA MET A 229 2.88 4.55 -17.22
C MET A 229 3.66 3.38 -16.63
N ALA A 230 4.06 2.40 -17.46
CA ALA A 230 4.70 1.18 -16.98
C ALA A 230 6.04 1.46 -16.26
N ARG A 231 6.31 0.74 -15.16
CA ARG A 231 7.62 0.71 -14.50
C ARG A 231 8.66 0.11 -15.44
N SER A 232 9.84 0.71 -15.53
CA SER A 232 10.97 0.11 -16.24
C SER A 232 11.56 -1.02 -15.40
N ALA A 233 11.75 -2.22 -15.96
CA ALA A 233 12.39 -3.34 -15.25
C ALA A 233 13.83 -3.02 -14.76
N GLN A 234 14.47 -2.00 -15.33
CA GLN A 234 15.83 -1.57 -14.98
C GLN A 234 15.92 -0.68 -13.74
N SER A 235 14.81 -0.23 -13.15
CA SER A 235 14.82 0.69 -11.98
C SER A 235 14.69 -0.02 -10.63
N VAL A 236 14.55 -1.35 -10.59
CA VAL A 236 14.54 -2.13 -9.35
C VAL A 236 15.99 -2.42 -8.96
N SER A 237 16.67 -1.48 -8.29
CA SER A 237 17.95 -1.79 -7.66
C SER A 237 17.71 -2.70 -6.46
N ALA A 238 18.35 -3.87 -6.45
CA ALA A 238 18.39 -4.75 -5.27
C ALA A 238 18.91 -3.99 -4.03
N PRO A 239 18.47 -4.35 -2.81
CA PRO A 239 19.05 -3.77 -1.60
C PRO A 239 20.56 -4.04 -1.56
N PRO A 240 21.37 -3.14 -0.99
CA PRO A 240 22.81 -3.35 -0.89
C PRO A 240 23.07 -4.64 -0.10
N GLY A 241 23.53 -5.66 -0.80
CA GLY A 241 23.95 -6.93 -0.21
C GLY A 241 25.17 -6.70 0.68
N ASP A 242 25.09 -7.26 1.88
CA ASP A 242 26.11 -7.25 2.91
C ASP A 242 27.44 -7.76 2.34
N SER A 243 28.42 -6.86 2.26
CA SER A 243 29.79 -7.18 1.84
C SER A 243 30.53 -7.75 3.05
N THR A 244 30.29 -9.01 3.35
CA THR A 244 31.19 -9.81 4.19
C THR A 244 31.34 -11.20 3.61
N ALA A 245 32.19 -11.31 2.57
CA ALA A 245 32.85 -12.55 2.24
C ALA A 245 34.34 -12.37 2.54
N GLN A 246 34.75 -13.02 3.63
CA GLN A 246 36.11 -13.11 4.12
C GLN A 246 37.03 -13.76 3.07
N ASN A 247 38.16 -13.10 2.79
CA ASN A 247 39.32 -13.77 2.23
C ASN A 247 39.95 -14.66 3.33
N PRO A 248 40.18 -15.95 3.11
CA PRO A 248 41.17 -16.68 3.88
C PRO A 248 42.54 -16.52 3.20
N GLU A 249 43.35 -15.59 3.69
CA GLU A 249 44.80 -15.65 3.46
C GLU A 249 45.37 -16.79 4.32
N GLY A 250 45.54 -17.95 3.68
CA GLY A 250 46.33 -19.04 4.23
C GLY A 250 47.81 -18.78 3.97
N GLY A 251 48.49 -18.17 4.94
CA GLY A 251 49.94 -18.16 5.03
C GLY A 251 50.41 -19.17 6.09
N VAL A 252 51.14 -20.20 5.68
CA VAL A 252 52.07 -20.94 6.54
C VAL A 252 53.40 -20.96 5.82
N LEU A 253 54.35 -20.19 6.32
CA LEU A 253 55.78 -20.37 6.03
C LEU A 253 56.35 -21.35 7.06
N SER A 254 57.40 -22.04 6.61
CA SER A 254 58.40 -22.68 7.47
C SER A 254 59.00 -21.70 8.49
#